data_AF-A0A952G1A2-F1
#
_entry.id   AF-A0A952G1A2-F1
#
_cell.length_a   1.000
_cell.length_b   1.000
_cell.length_c   1.000
_cell.angle_alpha   90.00
_cell.angle_beta   90.00
_cell.angle_gamma   90.00
#
_symmetry.space_group_name_H-M   'P 1'
#
loop_
_entity.id
_entity.type
_entity.pdbx_description
1 polymer ?
#
loop_
_entity_poly.entity_id
_entity_poly.type
_entity_poly.pdbx_seq_one_letter_code
_entity_poly.pdbx_strand_id
1 'polypeptide(L)'
;KALQGRDVKVAHGLAESLEQLSHETPEFRREVTRFLDGLISHYVFDGGKLAVSHAGLKEHYIGRGSPRIRSFAMFGETTGEIDEFGLPVRYNWARDYRGATMLVYGHTPVPEPEWLNRTINLDTGCVFGGKLTALRYPEKEIVQVDAARVYCEPVRPIGYAKDVRDGDMLDLDDVVGKRIVETELARNIVIREENAMAALEVMSRFAVDPRKQGVTTVIAEEKHMGSRAIVVLGRDAEAVTRRFGTAGAGLGTVYTRTGRAFFADKAVEEAFLTRLAQAVETAGLWDALGSDWLCLDTEIMPWSAKAMALIEQQYAPVGAAAAHVLPVAAELLARAGQTEMAERMT
;
A
#
# COMPACT_ATOMS: atom_id res chain seq x y z
N LYS A 1 7.37 32.05 -25.23
CA LYS A 1 6.98 33.47 -24.95
C LYS A 1 8.17 34.42 -25.00
N ALA A 2 9.18 34.31 -24.12
CA ALA A 2 10.35 35.19 -24.12
C ALA A 2 11.11 35.19 -25.47
N LEU A 3 11.41 34.00 -26.02
CA LEU A 3 12.08 33.83 -27.32
C LEU A 3 11.29 34.36 -28.53
N GLN A 4 10.00 34.67 -28.34
CA GLN A 4 9.13 35.24 -29.37
C GLN A 4 9.00 36.77 -29.21
N GLY A 5 9.84 37.39 -28.37
CA GLY A 5 9.86 38.84 -28.14
C GLY A 5 8.69 39.37 -27.29
N ARG A 6 7.96 38.48 -26.59
CA ARG A 6 6.90 38.91 -25.67
C ARG A 6 7.49 39.32 -24.33
N ASP A 7 6.93 40.39 -23.77
CA ASP A 7 7.27 40.83 -22.43
C ASP A 7 6.88 39.78 -21.38
N VAL A 8 7.85 39.34 -20.58
CA VAL A 8 7.70 38.34 -19.54
C VAL A 8 8.52 38.72 -18.32
N LYS A 9 8.02 38.39 -17.13
CA LYS A 9 8.78 38.55 -15.89
C LYS A 9 10.01 37.64 -15.93
N VAL A 10 11.20 38.24 -15.93
CA VAL A 10 12.47 37.51 -15.84
C VAL A 10 12.70 37.16 -14.37
N ALA A 11 12.57 35.87 -14.03
CA ALA A 11 12.74 35.34 -12.68
C ALA A 11 13.17 33.88 -12.74
N HIS A 12 13.62 33.32 -11.61
CA HIS A 12 13.89 31.90 -11.41
C HIS A 12 14.81 31.26 -12.47
N GLY A 13 15.94 31.91 -12.80
CA GLY A 13 16.93 31.35 -13.74
C GLY A 13 16.70 31.68 -15.23
N LEU A 14 15.64 32.43 -15.55
CA LEU A 14 15.33 32.79 -16.95
C LEU A 14 16.37 33.77 -17.54
N ALA A 15 16.97 34.63 -16.72
CA ALA A 15 17.96 35.61 -17.19
C ALA A 15 19.17 34.91 -17.81
N GLU A 16 19.68 33.90 -17.12
CA GLU A 16 20.83 33.08 -17.49
C GLU A 16 20.55 32.30 -18.77
N SER A 17 19.34 31.77 -18.92
CA SER A 17 18.93 31.08 -20.16
C SER A 17 18.88 32.04 -21.36
N LEU A 18 18.38 33.26 -21.17
CA LEU A 18 18.31 34.26 -22.24
C LEU A 18 19.70 34.79 -22.60
N GLU A 19 20.57 34.99 -21.62
CA GLU A 19 21.96 35.37 -21.84
C GLU A 19 22.72 34.30 -22.61
N GLN A 20 22.66 33.03 -22.18
CA GLN A 20 23.33 31.93 -22.88
C GLN A 20 22.83 31.78 -24.33
N LEU A 21 21.51 31.82 -24.53
CA LEU A 21 20.92 31.78 -25.88
C LEU A 21 21.28 33.03 -26.71
N SER A 22 21.62 34.16 -26.08
CA SER A 22 22.01 35.39 -26.78
C SER A 22 23.35 35.26 -27.53
N HIS A 23 24.17 34.26 -27.19
CA HIS A 23 25.40 33.93 -27.89
C HIS A 23 25.20 32.99 -29.08
N GLU A 24 24.01 32.37 -29.19
CA GLU A 24 23.71 31.38 -30.21
C GLU A 24 23.17 31.98 -31.51
N THR A 25 23.29 31.22 -32.60
CA THR A 25 22.80 31.63 -33.92
C THR A 25 21.27 31.81 -33.96
N PRO A 26 20.75 32.71 -34.81
CA PRO A 26 19.31 32.86 -35.01
C PRO A 26 18.62 31.55 -35.44
N GLU A 27 19.31 30.71 -36.20
CA GLU A 27 18.86 29.39 -36.66
C GLU A 27 18.60 28.48 -35.46
N PHE A 28 19.56 28.38 -34.55
CA PHE A 28 19.45 27.57 -33.34
C PHE A 28 18.32 28.07 -32.43
N ARG A 29 18.18 29.39 -32.24
CA ARG A 29 17.06 29.95 -31.45
C ARG A 29 15.69 29.61 -32.04
N ARG A 30 15.56 29.59 -33.37
CA ARG A 30 14.33 29.16 -34.04
C ARG A 30 14.08 27.66 -33.84
N GLU A 31 15.13 26.85 -33.84
CA GLU A 31 15.04 25.42 -33.54
C GLU A 31 14.58 25.16 -32.11
N VAL A 32 15.19 25.81 -31.11
CA VAL A 32 14.77 25.75 -29.71
C VAL A 32 13.31 26.17 -29.54
N THR A 33 12.89 27.24 -30.21
CA THR A 33 11.50 27.70 -30.16
C THR A 33 10.54 26.63 -30.72
N ARG A 34 10.88 26.05 -31.87
CA ARG A 34 10.08 24.97 -32.48
C ARG A 34 10.02 23.73 -31.61
N PHE A 35 11.15 23.36 -30.99
CA PHE A 35 11.23 22.23 -30.08
C PHE A 35 10.30 22.42 -28.87
N LEU A 36 10.42 23.56 -28.18
CA LEU A 36 9.61 23.88 -27.01
C LEU A 36 8.10 23.98 -27.33
N ASP A 37 7.74 24.56 -28.48
CA ASP A 37 6.35 24.66 -28.91
C ASP A 37 5.75 23.28 -29.25
N GLY A 38 6.58 22.32 -29.68
CA GLY A 38 6.19 20.95 -30.01
C GLY A 38 6.07 19.98 -28.84
N LEU A 39 6.46 20.38 -27.62
CA LEU A 39 6.42 19.50 -26.45
C LEU A 39 5.00 19.18 -26.01
N ILE A 40 4.73 17.88 -25.86
CA ILE A 40 3.47 17.33 -25.35
C ILE A 40 3.46 17.46 -23.81
N SER A 41 2.27 17.58 -23.21
CA SER A 41 2.12 17.74 -21.77
C SER A 41 2.60 16.53 -20.96
N HIS A 42 2.39 15.33 -21.50
CA HIS A 42 2.80 14.07 -20.89
C HIS A 42 2.80 12.97 -21.94
N TYR A 43 3.51 11.88 -21.63
CA TYR A 43 3.52 10.66 -22.43
C TYR A 43 2.94 9.51 -21.63
N VAL A 44 2.34 8.55 -22.34
CA VAL A 44 1.83 7.29 -21.80
C VAL A 44 2.48 6.16 -22.59
N PHE A 45 3.12 5.23 -21.89
CA PHE A 45 3.92 4.14 -22.43
C PHE A 45 3.40 2.78 -21.97
N ASP A 46 3.93 1.72 -22.59
CA ASP A 46 3.70 0.31 -22.19
C ASP A 46 2.22 -0.02 -21.94
N GLY A 47 1.37 0.35 -22.89
CA GLY A 47 -0.08 0.08 -22.83
C GLY A 47 -0.81 0.74 -21.66
N GLY A 48 -0.28 1.85 -21.13
CA GLY A 48 -0.87 2.54 -19.98
C GLY A 48 -0.25 2.17 -18.64
N LYS A 49 0.83 1.38 -18.60
CA LYS A 49 1.51 1.04 -17.34
C LYS A 49 2.43 2.14 -16.84
N LEU A 50 2.92 3.02 -17.71
CA LEU A 50 3.82 4.12 -17.36
C LEU A 50 3.31 5.43 -17.96
N ALA A 51 3.32 6.49 -17.19
CA ALA A 51 3.13 7.86 -17.64
C ALA A 51 4.27 8.75 -17.12
N VAL A 52 4.66 9.74 -17.93
CA VAL A 52 5.71 10.71 -17.59
C VAL A 52 5.18 12.12 -17.80
N SER A 53 5.32 12.98 -16.79
CA SER A 53 4.87 14.38 -16.78
C SER A 53 5.81 15.21 -15.91
N HIS A 54 5.96 16.51 -16.15
CA HIS A 54 6.82 17.37 -15.33
C HIS A 54 6.29 17.48 -13.88
N ALA A 55 5.09 18.05 -13.68
CA ALA A 55 4.44 18.20 -12.38
C ALA A 55 3.57 17.03 -11.95
N GLY A 56 3.58 15.95 -12.72
CA GLY A 56 2.69 14.81 -12.55
C GLY A 56 1.27 15.09 -13.06
N LEU A 57 0.33 14.20 -12.76
CA LEU A 57 -1.04 14.15 -13.28
C LEU A 57 -1.95 13.33 -12.35
N LYS A 58 -3.20 13.79 -12.19
CA LYS A 58 -4.27 12.94 -11.63
C LYS A 58 -4.61 11.80 -12.59
N GLU A 59 -5.02 10.64 -12.07
CA GLU A 59 -5.30 9.45 -12.89
C GLU A 59 -6.25 9.75 -14.07
N HIS A 60 -7.37 10.43 -13.82
CA HIS A 60 -8.37 10.72 -14.85
C HIS A 60 -7.90 11.72 -15.93
N TYR A 61 -6.68 12.27 -15.83
CA TYR A 61 -6.05 13.08 -16.87
C TYR A 61 -5.12 12.30 -17.79
N ILE A 62 -4.67 11.11 -17.39
CA ILE A 62 -3.71 10.31 -18.14
C ILE A 62 -4.32 9.92 -19.50
N GLY A 63 -3.56 10.18 -20.59
CA GLY A 63 -3.98 9.89 -21.96
C GLY A 63 -4.96 10.90 -22.56
N ARG A 64 -5.29 11.99 -21.87
CA ARG A 64 -6.24 13.01 -22.34
C ARG A 64 -5.55 14.35 -22.65
N GLY A 65 -6.01 15.04 -23.68
CA GLY A 65 -5.49 16.36 -24.09
C GLY A 65 -6.47 17.49 -23.77
N SER A 66 -6.06 18.46 -22.95
CA SER A 66 -6.76 19.75 -22.82
C SER A 66 -5.81 20.84 -22.31
N PRO A 67 -6.11 22.13 -22.51
CA PRO A 67 -5.32 23.23 -21.93
C PRO A 67 -5.18 23.13 -20.41
N ARG A 68 -6.23 22.66 -19.72
CA ARG A 68 -6.22 22.42 -18.27
C ARG A 68 -5.23 21.33 -17.87
N ILE A 69 -5.21 20.21 -18.60
CA ILE A 69 -4.27 19.10 -18.35
C ILE A 69 -2.83 19.55 -18.63
N ARG A 70 -2.60 20.31 -19.71
CA ARG A 70 -1.27 20.90 -19.99
C ARG A 70 -0.82 21.84 -18.87
N SER A 71 -1.72 22.69 -18.36
CA SER A 71 -1.44 23.55 -17.22
C SER A 71 -1.07 22.76 -15.97
N PHE A 72 -1.83 21.71 -15.66
CA PHE A 72 -1.54 20.82 -14.52
C PHE A 72 -0.18 20.14 -14.68
N ALA A 73 0.12 19.60 -15.86
CA ALA A 73 1.41 18.95 -16.13
C ALA A 73 2.61 19.90 -16.01
N MET A 74 2.42 21.21 -16.22
CA MET A 74 3.49 22.21 -16.09
C MET A 74 3.62 22.80 -14.68
N PHE A 75 2.52 22.98 -13.96
CA PHE A 75 2.50 23.77 -12.72
C PHE A 75 1.98 23.05 -11.49
N GLY A 76 1.39 21.86 -11.67
CA GLY A 76 0.65 21.15 -10.63
C GLY A 76 -0.65 21.86 -10.25
N GLU A 77 -1.11 21.58 -9.04
CA GLU A 77 -2.26 22.23 -8.41
C GLU A 77 -1.79 22.96 -7.15
N THR A 78 -2.28 24.17 -6.94
CA THR A 78 -1.97 25.00 -5.77
C THR A 78 -3.13 24.99 -4.80
N THR A 79 -2.86 25.07 -3.50
CA THR A 79 -3.91 25.22 -2.47
C THR A 79 -4.52 26.63 -2.46
N GLY A 80 -3.86 27.59 -3.13
CA GLY A 80 -4.22 29.01 -3.11
C GLY A 80 -3.47 29.80 -2.03
N GLU A 81 -2.72 29.12 -1.16
CA GLU A 81 -1.90 29.75 -0.13
C GLU A 81 -0.49 30.05 -0.63
N ILE A 82 0.19 30.97 0.05
CA ILE A 82 1.60 31.33 -0.16
C ILE A 82 2.38 30.97 1.09
N ASP A 83 3.53 30.28 0.93
CA ASP A 83 4.40 29.91 2.04
C ASP A 83 5.23 31.10 2.57
N GLU A 84 5.97 30.87 3.67
CA GLU A 84 6.81 31.91 4.29
C GLU A 84 7.97 32.38 3.39
N PHE A 85 8.26 31.67 2.31
CA PHE A 85 9.25 32.01 1.30
C PHE A 85 8.63 32.73 0.09
N GLY A 86 7.33 33.05 0.13
CA GLY A 86 6.63 33.74 -0.95
C GLY A 86 6.27 32.85 -2.15
N LEU A 87 6.33 31.53 -2.00
CA LEU A 87 6.02 30.56 -3.06
C LEU A 87 4.62 29.97 -2.89
N PRO A 88 3.88 29.68 -3.97
CA PRO A 88 2.60 29.00 -3.87
C PRO A 88 2.71 27.62 -3.21
N VAL A 89 1.88 27.38 -2.21
CA VAL A 89 1.71 26.07 -1.59
C VAL A 89 1.01 25.16 -2.60
N ARG A 90 1.59 23.98 -2.84
CA ARG A 90 1.11 23.03 -3.84
C ARG A 90 0.37 21.89 -3.17
N TYR A 91 -0.76 21.52 -3.78
CA TYR A 91 -1.50 20.34 -3.38
C TYR A 91 -0.69 19.09 -3.75
N ASN A 92 -0.42 18.24 -2.76
CA ASN A 92 0.30 16.99 -2.96
C ASN A 92 -0.64 15.90 -3.53
N TRP A 93 -1.04 16.06 -4.79
CA TRP A 93 -1.95 15.17 -5.51
C TRP A 93 -1.48 13.70 -5.53
N ALA A 94 -0.17 13.45 -5.40
CA ALA A 94 0.41 12.11 -5.36
C ALA A 94 -0.08 11.31 -4.15
N ARG A 95 -0.47 11.98 -3.04
CA ARG A 95 -1.06 11.34 -1.85
C ARG A 95 -2.39 10.65 -2.14
N ASP A 96 -3.22 11.24 -2.99
CA ASP A 96 -4.54 10.72 -3.33
C ASP A 96 -4.52 9.84 -4.57
N TYR A 97 -3.35 9.69 -5.19
CA TYR A 97 -3.21 8.89 -6.39
C TYR A 97 -3.44 7.41 -6.08
N ARG A 98 -4.48 6.84 -6.68
CA ARG A 98 -4.82 5.40 -6.59
C ARG A 98 -4.81 4.70 -7.94
N GLY A 99 -4.36 5.39 -8.98
CA GLY A 99 -4.46 4.89 -10.34
C GLY A 99 -3.49 3.77 -10.66
N ALA A 100 -3.88 2.91 -11.61
CA ALA A 100 -3.09 1.73 -11.93
C ALA A 100 -1.78 2.06 -12.66
N THR A 101 -1.72 3.20 -13.36
CA THR A 101 -0.57 3.68 -14.13
C THR A 101 0.54 4.13 -13.19
N MET A 102 1.78 3.69 -13.41
CA MET A 102 2.96 4.26 -12.76
C MET A 102 3.20 5.68 -13.29
N LEU A 103 3.38 6.66 -12.42
CA LEU A 103 3.60 8.05 -12.83
C LEU A 103 4.95 8.58 -12.34
N VAL A 104 5.82 8.87 -13.28
CA VAL A 104 7.15 9.43 -13.04
C VAL A 104 7.13 10.92 -13.33
N TYR A 105 7.61 11.73 -12.40
CA TYR A 105 7.59 13.18 -12.53
C TYR A 105 8.81 13.85 -11.89
N GLY A 106 8.94 15.16 -12.05
CA GLY A 106 10.08 15.95 -11.57
C GLY A 106 9.74 17.44 -11.54
N HIS A 107 9.30 17.96 -10.38
CA HIS A 107 8.75 19.33 -10.31
C HIS A 107 9.14 20.15 -9.09
N THR A 108 8.92 19.60 -7.89
CA THR A 108 9.38 20.22 -6.65
C THR A 108 10.61 19.47 -6.19
N PRO A 109 11.78 20.12 -6.03
CA PRO A 109 12.99 19.45 -5.58
C PRO A 109 12.80 18.72 -4.25
N VAL A 110 13.18 17.45 -4.20
CA VAL A 110 13.20 16.60 -3.00
C VAL A 110 14.64 16.14 -2.70
N PRO A 111 15.00 15.83 -1.45
CA PRO A 111 16.36 15.35 -1.15
C PRO A 111 16.68 14.01 -1.82
N GLU A 112 15.73 13.08 -1.79
CA GLU A 112 15.85 11.76 -2.38
C GLU A 112 14.52 11.37 -3.07
N PRO A 113 14.57 10.54 -4.11
CA PRO A 113 13.38 10.06 -4.79
C PRO A 113 12.67 9.00 -3.92
N GLU A 114 11.42 9.27 -3.56
CA GLU A 114 10.60 8.34 -2.77
C GLU A 114 9.37 7.90 -3.56
N TRP A 115 9.03 6.62 -3.44
CA TRP A 115 7.78 6.10 -3.97
C TRP A 115 6.63 6.51 -3.06
N LEU A 116 5.66 7.24 -3.62
CA LEU A 116 4.38 7.52 -2.97
C LEU A 116 3.27 6.95 -3.84
N ASN A 117 2.57 5.94 -3.32
CA ASN A 117 1.64 5.13 -4.10
C ASN A 117 2.35 4.58 -5.36
N ARG A 118 1.75 4.71 -6.55
CA ARG A 118 2.37 4.36 -7.84
C ARG A 118 3.05 5.56 -8.51
N THR A 119 3.53 6.54 -7.74
CA THR A 119 4.14 7.75 -8.26
C THR A 119 5.53 7.98 -7.69
N ILE A 120 6.42 8.63 -8.45
CA ILE A 120 7.77 8.95 -8.00
C ILE A 120 8.26 10.29 -8.58
N ASN A 121 8.82 11.12 -7.71
CA ASN A 121 9.45 12.39 -8.06
C ASN A 121 10.98 12.19 -8.21
N LEU A 122 11.52 12.51 -9.38
CA LEU A 122 12.95 12.38 -9.69
C LEU A 122 13.69 13.73 -9.63
N ASP A 123 13.00 14.84 -9.35
CA ASP A 123 13.67 16.11 -9.18
C ASP A 123 14.38 16.15 -7.83
N THR A 124 15.66 15.77 -7.85
CA THR A 124 16.55 15.82 -6.69
C THR A 124 17.42 17.09 -6.66
N GLY A 125 16.99 18.16 -7.33
CA GLY A 125 17.59 19.47 -7.19
C GLY A 125 19.06 19.58 -7.64
N CYS A 126 19.45 18.89 -8.72
CA CYS A 126 20.83 18.90 -9.24
C CYS A 126 21.44 20.31 -9.33
N VAL A 127 20.70 21.28 -9.88
CA VAL A 127 21.16 22.66 -10.04
C VAL A 127 21.48 23.35 -8.71
N PHE A 128 20.83 22.92 -7.62
CA PHE A 128 21.00 23.44 -6.28
C PHE A 128 22.08 22.69 -5.47
N GLY A 129 22.90 21.86 -6.12
CA GLY A 129 23.92 21.04 -5.46
C GLY A 129 23.43 19.67 -4.97
N GLY A 130 22.23 19.25 -5.38
CA GLY A 130 21.70 17.91 -5.12
C GLY A 130 22.23 16.87 -6.12
N LYS A 131 21.33 16.06 -6.69
CA LYS A 131 21.68 14.98 -7.62
C LYS A 131 20.92 15.09 -8.94
N LEU A 132 21.49 14.58 -10.02
CA LEU A 132 20.74 14.23 -11.23
C LEU A 132 20.26 12.78 -11.10
N THR A 133 18.95 12.57 -11.14
CA THR A 133 18.33 11.26 -10.89
C THR A 133 17.66 10.72 -12.15
N ALA A 134 17.88 9.44 -12.43
CA ALA A 134 17.19 8.68 -13.46
C ALA A 134 16.50 7.46 -12.84
N LEU A 135 15.32 7.12 -13.38
CA LEU A 135 14.63 5.86 -13.11
C LEU A 135 14.77 4.95 -14.32
N ARG A 136 15.33 3.76 -14.13
CA ARG A 136 15.32 2.70 -15.14
C ARG A 136 13.99 1.96 -15.10
N TYR A 137 13.32 1.89 -16.23
CA TYR A 137 12.05 1.17 -16.39
C TYR A 137 12.22 0.04 -17.42
N PRO A 138 11.73 -1.18 -17.14
CA PRO A 138 10.79 -1.55 -16.07
C PRO A 138 11.43 -1.99 -14.74
N GLU A 139 12.75 -1.97 -14.60
CA GLU A 139 13.50 -2.48 -13.44
C GLU A 139 13.21 -1.71 -12.14
N LYS A 140 12.71 -0.47 -12.24
CA LYS A 140 12.47 0.47 -11.15
C LYS A 140 13.72 0.81 -10.34
N GLU A 141 14.87 0.72 -10.98
CA GLU A 141 16.16 1.06 -10.37
C GLU A 141 16.42 2.56 -10.47
N ILE A 142 16.85 3.16 -9.36
CA ILE A 142 17.27 4.55 -9.29
C ILE A 142 18.77 4.63 -9.54
N VAL A 143 19.16 5.48 -10.48
CA VAL A 143 20.56 5.83 -10.78
C VAL A 143 20.75 7.31 -10.55
N GLN A 144 21.78 7.69 -9.80
CA GLN A 144 22.02 9.08 -9.42
C GLN A 144 23.48 9.47 -9.67
N VAL A 145 23.68 10.75 -9.98
CA VAL A 145 24.99 11.39 -10.06
C VAL A 145 24.94 12.68 -9.25
N ASP A 146 25.89 12.87 -8.33
CA ASP A 146 26.00 14.08 -7.54
C ASP A 146 26.32 15.30 -8.40
N ALA A 147 25.77 16.46 -8.06
CA ALA A 147 26.14 17.72 -8.67
C ALA A 147 27.59 18.06 -8.35
N ALA A 148 28.35 18.51 -9.34
CA ALA A 148 29.76 18.88 -9.15
C ALA A 148 29.94 20.10 -8.24
N ARG A 149 28.92 20.97 -8.17
CA ARG A 149 28.86 22.18 -7.33
C ARG A 149 27.41 22.68 -7.23
N VAL A 150 27.17 23.65 -6.36
CA VAL A 150 25.94 24.45 -6.35
C VAL A 150 26.00 25.44 -7.52
N TYR A 151 25.04 25.37 -8.45
CA TYR A 151 24.95 26.28 -9.60
C TYR A 151 23.95 27.42 -9.36
N CYS A 152 22.96 27.20 -8.50
CA CYS A 152 21.96 28.18 -8.10
C CYS A 152 21.64 27.97 -6.61
N GLU A 153 21.47 29.05 -5.86
CA GLU A 153 21.01 28.96 -4.47
C GLU A 153 19.49 28.74 -4.44
N PRO A 154 18.99 27.73 -3.70
CA PRO A 154 17.55 27.48 -3.64
C PRO A 154 16.84 28.55 -2.80
N VAL A 155 15.74 29.10 -3.32
CA VAL A 155 14.90 30.07 -2.60
C VAL A 155 14.26 29.44 -1.35
N ARG A 156 13.99 28.13 -1.40
CA ARG A 156 13.48 27.31 -0.30
C ARG A 156 14.41 26.13 -0.09
N PRO A 157 14.84 25.83 1.15
CA PRO A 157 15.70 24.67 1.42
C PRO A 157 15.10 23.37 0.85
N ILE A 158 15.94 22.56 0.21
CA ILE A 158 15.51 21.25 -0.32
C ILE A 158 15.14 20.35 0.86
N GLY A 159 13.96 19.73 0.81
CA GLY A 159 13.43 18.93 1.91
C GLY A 159 12.62 19.72 2.95
N TYR A 160 12.42 21.03 2.75
CA TYR A 160 11.43 21.78 3.54
C TYR A 160 10.02 21.30 3.20
N ALA A 161 9.47 20.40 4.01
CA ALA A 161 8.10 19.92 3.92
C ALA A 161 7.29 20.44 5.12
N LYS A 162 6.39 21.41 4.88
CA LYS A 162 5.39 21.82 5.88
C LYS A 162 4.21 20.82 5.94
N ASP A 163 3.97 20.09 4.85
CA ASP A 163 2.95 19.05 4.72
C ASP A 163 3.54 17.63 4.84
N VAL A 164 4.24 17.38 5.95
CA VAL A 164 4.38 15.99 6.41
C VAL A 164 3.00 15.61 6.91
N ARG A 165 2.29 14.71 6.20
CA ARG A 165 1.19 13.96 6.84
C ARG A 165 1.86 13.35 8.06
N ASP A 166 1.43 13.71 9.27
CA ASP A 166 1.95 13.09 10.46
C ASP A 166 1.84 11.57 10.22
N GLY A 167 2.98 10.90 10.07
CA GLY A 167 3.03 9.53 9.54
C GLY A 167 2.20 8.58 10.40
N ASP A 168 1.87 9.04 11.60
CA ASP A 168 1.08 8.44 12.66
C ASP A 168 -0.44 8.49 12.46
N MET A 169 -0.97 9.31 11.54
CA MET A 169 -2.42 9.50 11.38
C MET A 169 -2.97 8.79 10.14
N LEU A 170 -3.73 7.72 10.39
CA LEU A 170 -4.57 7.06 9.39
C LEU A 170 -5.68 8.02 8.94
N ASP A 171 -5.87 8.13 7.63
CA ASP A 171 -7.01 8.85 7.07
C ASP A 171 -8.20 7.91 6.97
N LEU A 172 -9.35 8.34 7.50
CA LEU A 172 -10.55 7.53 7.50
C LEU A 172 -10.98 7.20 6.05
N ASP A 173 -10.81 8.15 5.13
CA ASP A 173 -11.16 7.95 3.72
C ASP A 173 -10.26 6.91 3.04
N ASP A 174 -9.10 6.57 3.62
CA ASP A 174 -8.20 5.53 3.12
C ASP A 174 -8.75 4.11 3.38
N VAL A 175 -9.67 3.94 4.33
CA VAL A 175 -10.15 2.63 4.82
C VAL A 175 -11.67 2.47 4.78
N VAL A 176 -12.44 3.55 4.67
CA VAL A 176 -13.91 3.47 4.62
C VAL A 176 -14.44 3.21 3.20
N GLY A 177 -15.60 2.56 3.12
CA GLY A 177 -16.28 2.20 1.88
C GLY A 177 -15.75 0.93 1.23
N LYS A 178 -16.38 0.54 0.11
CA LYS A 178 -15.95 -0.61 -0.69
C LYS A 178 -14.58 -0.34 -1.32
N ARG A 179 -13.62 -1.26 -1.11
CA ARG A 179 -12.29 -1.22 -1.75
C ARG A 179 -12.07 -2.37 -2.70
N ILE A 180 -11.22 -2.13 -3.68
CA ILE A 180 -10.68 -3.17 -4.56
C ILE A 180 -9.17 -3.07 -4.45
N VAL A 181 -8.55 -4.15 -3.98
CA VAL A 181 -7.11 -4.26 -3.86
C VAL A 181 -6.62 -5.21 -4.95
N GLU A 182 -5.62 -4.75 -5.70
CA GLU A 182 -4.91 -5.59 -6.66
C GLU A 182 -3.70 -6.22 -5.98
N THR A 183 -3.51 -7.53 -6.14
CA THR A 183 -2.30 -8.24 -5.74
C THR A 183 -1.68 -8.92 -6.96
N GLU A 184 -0.46 -9.43 -6.79
CA GLU A 184 0.22 -10.20 -7.85
C GLU A 184 -0.59 -11.45 -8.26
N LEU A 185 -1.25 -12.11 -7.30
CA LEU A 185 -1.99 -13.35 -7.51
C LEU A 185 -3.46 -13.13 -7.89
N ALA A 186 -4.06 -12.01 -7.45
CA ALA A 186 -5.46 -11.70 -7.71
C ALA A 186 -5.65 -10.21 -7.98
N ARG A 187 -6.11 -9.87 -9.19
CA ARG A 187 -6.28 -8.48 -9.62
C ARG A 187 -7.45 -7.74 -8.96
N ASN A 188 -8.43 -8.44 -8.39
CA ASN A 188 -9.65 -7.83 -7.87
C ASN A 188 -10.06 -8.47 -6.53
N ILE A 189 -9.35 -8.14 -5.45
CA ILE A 189 -9.80 -8.50 -4.11
C ILE A 189 -10.73 -7.40 -3.61
N VAL A 190 -12.03 -7.70 -3.55
CA VAL A 190 -13.03 -6.75 -3.04
C VAL A 190 -13.04 -6.83 -1.52
N ILE A 191 -12.66 -5.74 -0.86
CA ILE A 191 -12.86 -5.55 0.58
C ILE A 191 -14.17 -4.77 0.74
N ARG A 192 -15.18 -5.44 1.31
CA ARG A 192 -16.46 -4.79 1.61
C ARG A 192 -16.32 -3.86 2.81
N GLU A 193 -17.17 -2.84 2.86
CA GLU A 193 -17.11 -1.79 3.87
C GLU A 193 -17.23 -2.36 5.29
N GLU A 194 -18.13 -3.32 5.51
CA GLU A 194 -18.32 -4.00 6.78
C GLU A 194 -17.03 -4.66 7.30
N ASN A 195 -16.22 -5.24 6.40
CA ASN A 195 -14.96 -5.87 6.75
C ASN A 195 -13.88 -4.84 7.05
N ALA A 196 -13.84 -3.75 6.28
CA ALA A 196 -12.88 -2.68 6.49
C ALA A 196 -13.14 -1.93 7.81
N MET A 197 -14.42 -1.72 8.17
CA MET A 197 -14.82 -1.10 9.44
C MET A 197 -14.46 -1.97 10.65
N ALA A 198 -14.71 -3.28 10.58
CA ALA A 198 -14.31 -4.21 11.64
C ALA A 198 -12.78 -4.25 11.79
N ALA A 199 -12.04 -4.28 10.67
CA ALA A 199 -10.58 -4.24 10.70
C ALA A 199 -10.05 -2.91 11.26
N LEU A 200 -10.67 -1.78 10.89
CA LEU A 200 -10.28 -0.46 11.39
C LEU A 200 -10.45 -0.37 12.91
N GLU A 201 -11.55 -0.88 13.45
CA GLU A 201 -11.78 -0.91 14.91
C GLU A 201 -10.67 -1.69 15.63
N VAL A 202 -10.36 -2.89 15.15
CA VAL A 202 -9.34 -3.74 15.77
C VAL A 202 -7.95 -3.13 15.62
N MET A 203 -7.60 -2.67 14.43
CA MET A 203 -6.29 -2.09 14.13
C MET A 203 -6.07 -0.77 14.87
N SER A 204 -7.05 0.11 14.91
CA SER A 204 -6.92 1.40 15.60
C SER A 204 -6.87 1.28 17.12
N ARG A 205 -7.52 0.27 17.71
CA ARG A 205 -7.54 0.07 19.17
C ARG A 205 -6.36 -0.75 19.69
N PHE A 206 -5.97 -1.80 18.97
CA PHE A 206 -5.09 -2.83 19.51
C PHE A 206 -3.76 -2.96 18.78
N ALA A 207 -3.61 -2.36 17.59
CA ALA A 207 -2.32 -2.36 16.91
C ALA A 207 -1.48 -1.17 17.37
N VAL A 208 -0.23 -1.46 17.72
CA VAL A 208 0.81 -0.45 17.82
C VAL A 208 1.38 -0.27 16.42
N ASP A 209 1.56 0.97 15.98
CA ASP A 209 2.24 1.24 14.72
C ASP A 209 3.65 0.62 14.74
N PRO A 210 3.95 -0.39 13.90
CA PRO A 210 5.23 -1.07 13.88
C PRO A 210 6.40 -0.09 13.64
N ARG A 211 6.16 1.02 12.93
CA ARG A 211 7.18 2.05 12.67
C ARG A 211 7.66 2.74 13.94
N LYS A 212 6.78 2.89 14.95
CA LYS A 212 7.15 3.44 16.27
C LYS A 212 8.12 2.54 17.04
N GLN A 213 8.26 1.29 16.61
CA GLN A 213 9.21 0.31 17.14
C GLN A 213 10.36 0.03 16.16
N GLY A 214 10.54 0.85 15.11
CA GLY A 214 11.57 0.66 14.10
C GLY A 214 11.31 -0.50 13.13
N VAL A 215 10.11 -1.08 13.12
CA VAL A 215 9.73 -2.15 12.19
C VAL A 215 9.22 -1.52 10.90
N THR A 216 9.96 -1.73 9.81
CA THR A 216 9.70 -1.13 8.49
C THR A 216 8.99 -2.06 7.50
N THR A 217 8.94 -3.36 7.81
CA THR A 217 8.28 -4.37 6.98
C THR A 217 7.37 -5.23 7.84
N VAL A 218 6.15 -5.48 7.38
CA VAL A 218 5.18 -6.35 8.04
C VAL A 218 4.62 -7.36 7.04
N ILE A 219 4.29 -8.55 7.54
CA ILE A 219 3.55 -9.58 6.81
C ILE A 219 2.17 -9.66 7.45
N ALA A 220 1.13 -9.38 6.67
CA ALA A 220 -0.25 -9.51 7.11
C ALA A 220 -0.79 -10.87 6.66
N GLU A 221 -1.11 -11.72 7.63
CA GLU A 221 -1.69 -13.04 7.40
C GLU A 221 -3.17 -13.04 7.79
N GLU A 222 -3.98 -13.84 7.08
CA GLU A 222 -5.38 -14.01 7.46
C GLU A 222 -5.47 -14.67 8.84
N LYS A 223 -6.17 -14.01 9.77
CA LYS A 223 -6.46 -14.61 11.07
C LYS A 223 -7.60 -15.61 10.93
N HIS A 224 -7.27 -16.85 10.58
CA HIS A 224 -8.26 -17.92 10.50
C HIS A 224 -9.03 -18.10 11.83
N MET A 225 -10.33 -18.32 11.73
CA MET A 225 -11.23 -18.53 12.87
C MET A 225 -11.34 -20.03 13.18
N GLY A 226 -10.31 -20.55 13.84
CA GLY A 226 -10.21 -21.96 14.23
C GLY A 226 -9.77 -22.14 15.67
N SER A 227 -9.02 -23.21 15.91
CA SER A 227 -8.30 -23.42 17.17
C SER A 227 -6.83 -23.69 16.89
N ARG A 228 -5.96 -22.87 17.50
CA ARG A 228 -4.51 -23.07 17.43
C ARG A 228 -4.10 -24.47 17.86
N ALA A 229 -3.34 -25.12 17.00
CA ALA A 229 -2.82 -26.47 17.17
C ALA A 229 -1.33 -26.53 16.84
N ILE A 230 -0.56 -27.16 17.71
CA ILE A 230 0.83 -27.53 17.46
C ILE A 230 0.85 -28.97 16.96
N VAL A 231 1.31 -29.16 15.73
CA VAL A 231 1.42 -30.49 15.11
C VAL A 231 2.88 -30.91 15.11
N VAL A 232 3.19 -32.03 15.77
CA VAL A 232 4.49 -32.70 15.63
C VAL A 232 4.30 -33.87 14.68
N LEU A 233 5.10 -33.92 13.61
CA LEU A 233 4.98 -34.90 12.54
C LEU A 233 6.36 -35.46 12.19
N GLY A 234 6.51 -36.78 12.22
CA GLY A 234 7.65 -37.47 11.63
C GLY A 234 7.34 -37.97 10.22
N ARG A 235 8.39 -38.16 9.41
CA ARG A 235 8.29 -38.79 8.09
C ARG A 235 7.79 -40.23 8.20
N ASP A 236 8.21 -40.92 9.26
CA ASP A 236 7.77 -42.25 9.65
C ASP A 236 7.81 -42.38 11.19
N ALA A 237 7.31 -43.52 11.71
CA ALA A 237 7.28 -43.78 13.14
C ALA A 237 8.67 -43.98 13.77
N GLU A 238 9.67 -44.36 12.98
CA GLU A 238 11.04 -44.53 13.43
C GLU A 238 11.69 -43.17 13.68
N ALA A 239 11.47 -42.19 12.79
CA ALA A 239 11.91 -40.81 12.96
C ALA A 239 11.36 -40.20 14.26
N VAL A 240 10.07 -40.40 14.54
CA VAL A 240 9.45 -39.94 15.80
C VAL A 240 10.10 -40.61 17.01
N THR A 241 10.26 -41.93 16.98
CA THR A 241 10.84 -42.69 18.09
C THR A 241 12.30 -42.31 18.32
N ARG A 242 13.11 -42.21 17.26
CA ARG A 242 14.52 -41.80 17.30
C ARG A 242 14.68 -40.38 17.84
N ARG A 243 13.80 -39.45 17.43
CA ARG A 243 13.94 -38.03 17.76
C ARG A 243 13.38 -37.66 19.13
N PHE A 244 12.29 -38.30 19.54
CA PHE A 244 11.51 -37.93 20.73
C PHE A 244 11.41 -39.02 21.80
N GLY A 245 11.86 -40.25 21.52
CA GLY A 245 11.81 -41.36 22.47
C GLY A 245 10.39 -41.89 22.74
N THR A 246 9.40 -41.51 21.93
CA THR A 246 8.00 -41.87 22.12
C THR A 246 7.62 -43.08 21.27
N ALA A 247 7.82 -44.29 21.80
CA ALA A 247 7.38 -45.51 21.13
C ALA A 247 5.84 -45.55 21.02
N GLY A 248 5.32 -45.93 19.85
CA GLY A 248 3.89 -46.09 19.62
C GLY A 248 3.12 -44.80 19.29
N ALA A 249 3.80 -43.66 19.10
CA ALA A 249 3.18 -42.40 18.69
C ALA A 249 2.83 -42.32 17.19
N GLY A 250 3.06 -43.41 16.43
CA GLY A 250 2.81 -43.43 14.99
C GLY A 250 3.59 -42.33 14.27
N LEU A 251 2.91 -41.58 13.39
CA LEU A 251 3.50 -40.47 12.65
C LEU A 251 3.65 -39.18 13.47
N GLY A 252 3.11 -39.08 14.68
CA GLY A 252 3.17 -37.85 15.47
C GLY A 252 1.97 -37.60 16.36
N THR A 253 1.71 -36.33 16.70
CA THR A 253 0.65 -35.92 17.63
C THR A 253 0.23 -34.47 17.41
N VAL A 254 -1.01 -34.13 17.79
CA VAL A 254 -1.55 -32.78 17.65
C VAL A 254 -1.98 -32.25 19.03
N TYR A 255 -1.42 -31.12 19.44
CA TYR A 255 -1.72 -30.50 20.74
C TYR A 255 -2.42 -29.16 20.59
N THR A 256 -3.29 -28.85 21.55
CA THR A 256 -3.84 -27.50 21.73
C THR A 256 -2.77 -26.55 22.28
N ARG A 257 -3.06 -25.24 22.26
CA ARG A 257 -2.26 -24.20 22.94
C ARG A 257 -2.00 -24.43 24.44
N THR A 258 -2.73 -25.34 25.09
CA THR A 258 -2.58 -25.70 26.52
C THR A 258 -1.87 -27.05 26.72
N GLY A 259 -1.33 -27.65 25.66
CA GLY A 259 -0.59 -28.91 25.74
C GLY A 259 -1.47 -30.16 25.90
N ARG A 260 -2.78 -30.05 25.62
CA ARG A 260 -3.71 -31.19 25.65
C ARG A 260 -3.86 -31.78 24.24
N ALA A 261 -4.16 -33.06 24.13
CA ALA A 261 -4.47 -33.68 22.84
C ALA A 261 -5.59 -32.89 22.14
N PHE A 262 -5.41 -32.60 20.85
CA PHE A 262 -6.38 -31.83 20.08
C PHE A 262 -7.61 -32.66 19.77
N PHE A 263 -7.40 -33.88 19.26
CA PHE A 263 -8.45 -34.85 18.97
C PHE A 263 -8.66 -35.77 20.18
N ALA A 264 -9.92 -36.03 20.52
CA ALA A 264 -10.27 -37.03 21.53
C ALA A 264 -10.16 -38.46 20.95
N ASP A 265 -10.48 -38.61 19.66
CA ASP A 265 -10.39 -39.87 18.92
C ASP A 265 -9.02 -39.99 18.24
N LYS A 266 -8.28 -41.05 18.58
CA LYS A 266 -6.95 -41.33 18.04
C LYS A 266 -6.97 -41.76 16.58
N ALA A 267 -8.03 -42.40 16.10
CA ALA A 267 -8.15 -42.76 14.69
C ALA A 267 -8.28 -41.51 13.79
N VAL A 268 -8.98 -40.48 14.28
CA VAL A 268 -9.09 -39.19 13.58
C VAL A 268 -7.74 -38.46 13.54
N GLU A 269 -7.00 -38.46 14.65
CA GLU A 269 -5.66 -37.88 14.71
C GLU A 269 -4.70 -38.58 13.74
N GLU A 270 -4.71 -39.90 13.69
CA GLU A 270 -3.88 -40.70 12.78
C GLU A 270 -4.22 -40.43 11.30
N ALA A 271 -5.52 -40.36 10.97
CA ALA A 271 -5.97 -40.02 9.62
C ALA A 271 -5.54 -38.60 9.21
N PHE A 272 -5.63 -37.64 10.15
CA PHE A 272 -5.17 -36.26 9.93
C PHE A 272 -3.65 -36.21 9.66
N LEU A 273 -2.85 -36.85 10.51
CA LEU A 273 -1.39 -36.89 10.37
C LEU A 273 -0.96 -37.58 9.08
N THR A 274 -1.66 -38.65 8.68
CA THR A 274 -1.37 -39.36 7.42
C THR A 274 -1.59 -38.45 6.21
N ARG A 275 -2.69 -37.70 6.16
CA ARG A 275 -2.95 -36.74 5.07
C ARG A 275 -1.93 -35.61 5.06
N LEU A 276 -1.55 -35.12 6.23
CA LEU A 276 -0.53 -34.08 6.35
C LEU A 276 0.84 -34.57 5.89
N ALA A 277 1.25 -35.79 6.29
CA ALA A 277 2.49 -36.41 5.84
C ALA A 277 2.55 -36.52 4.31
N GLN A 278 1.45 -36.94 3.66
CA GLN A 278 1.36 -36.99 2.20
C GLN A 278 1.51 -35.60 1.56
N ALA A 279 0.91 -34.56 2.14
CA ALA A 279 1.05 -33.19 1.65
C ALA A 279 2.49 -32.66 1.80
N VAL A 280 3.14 -32.93 2.94
CA VAL A 280 4.54 -32.57 3.19
C VAL A 280 5.49 -33.29 2.23
N GLU A 281 5.27 -34.59 1.98
CA GLU A 281 6.05 -35.37 1.01
C GLU A 281 5.86 -34.82 -0.41
N THR A 282 4.61 -34.56 -0.82
CA THR A 282 4.30 -34.02 -2.16
C THR A 282 4.92 -32.64 -2.38
N ALA A 283 5.00 -31.82 -1.32
CA ALA A 283 5.63 -30.51 -1.36
C ALA A 283 7.18 -30.57 -1.32
N GLY A 284 7.77 -31.75 -1.13
CA GLY A 284 9.23 -31.92 -1.02
C GLY A 284 9.84 -31.27 0.23
N LEU A 285 9.03 -31.05 1.28
CA LEU A 285 9.45 -30.27 2.45
C LEU A 285 10.57 -30.93 3.25
N TRP A 286 10.57 -32.27 3.32
CA TRP A 286 11.61 -33.03 4.02
C TRP A 286 13.00 -32.74 3.47
N ASP A 287 13.13 -32.81 2.14
CA ASP A 287 14.41 -32.61 1.47
C ASP A 287 14.81 -31.12 1.47
N ALA A 288 13.84 -30.22 1.28
CA ALA A 288 14.07 -28.78 1.31
C ALA A 288 14.58 -28.30 2.68
N LEU A 289 14.13 -28.92 3.77
CA LEU A 289 14.54 -28.58 5.14
C LEU A 289 15.64 -29.50 5.68
N GLY A 290 15.99 -30.57 4.96
CA GLY A 290 16.95 -31.59 5.40
C GLY A 290 16.54 -32.27 6.71
N SER A 291 15.25 -32.53 6.91
CA SER A 291 14.69 -33.08 8.15
C SER A 291 13.76 -34.26 7.90
N ASP A 292 13.65 -35.16 8.87
CA ASP A 292 12.71 -36.29 8.91
C ASP A 292 11.59 -36.09 9.95
N TRP A 293 11.51 -34.90 10.57
CA TRP A 293 10.42 -34.47 11.44
C TRP A 293 10.16 -32.95 11.34
N LEU A 294 8.94 -32.52 11.65
CA LEU A 294 8.49 -31.13 11.66
C LEU A 294 7.67 -30.82 12.92
N CYS A 295 7.73 -29.57 13.36
CA CYS A 295 6.81 -28.98 14.32
C CYS A 295 6.13 -27.79 13.65
N LEU A 296 4.81 -27.86 13.50
CA LEU A 296 4.03 -26.87 12.78
C LEU A 296 3.10 -26.15 13.75
N ASP A 297 3.12 -24.81 13.69
CA ASP A 297 2.16 -23.96 14.37
C ASP A 297 1.02 -23.66 13.39
N THR A 298 -0.20 -24.11 13.73
CA THR A 298 -1.31 -24.15 12.78
C THR A 298 -2.61 -23.70 13.43
N GLU A 299 -3.59 -23.36 12.59
CA GLU A 299 -4.96 -23.12 13.02
C GLU A 299 -5.87 -24.20 12.39
N ILE A 300 -6.50 -25.05 13.21
CA ILE A 300 -7.42 -26.09 12.72
C ILE A 300 -8.86 -25.53 12.73
N MET A 301 -9.51 -25.58 11.57
CA MET A 301 -10.89 -25.15 11.35
C MET A 301 -11.87 -26.34 11.28
N PRO A 302 -13.18 -26.13 11.54
CA PRO A 302 -13.81 -24.88 11.98
C PRO A 302 -13.74 -24.69 13.50
N TRP A 303 -13.82 -23.45 13.97
CA TRP A 303 -13.85 -23.12 15.40
C TRP A 303 -14.94 -23.86 16.19
N SER A 304 -16.08 -24.13 15.56
CA SER A 304 -17.19 -24.90 16.15
C SER A 304 -16.78 -26.31 16.61
N ALA A 305 -15.73 -26.91 16.03
CA ALA A 305 -15.23 -28.22 16.44
C ALA A 305 -14.74 -28.26 17.89
N LYS A 306 -14.33 -27.13 18.48
CA LYS A 306 -13.86 -27.05 19.88
C LYS A 306 -14.66 -26.06 20.73
N ALA A 307 -15.34 -25.10 20.13
CA ALA A 307 -16.01 -24.01 20.83
C ALA A 307 -17.55 -24.11 20.84
N MET A 308 -18.12 -25.27 20.50
CA MET A 308 -19.59 -25.42 20.42
C MET A 308 -20.30 -24.99 21.72
N ALA A 309 -19.79 -25.36 22.89
CA ALA A 309 -20.36 -24.95 24.16
C ALA A 309 -20.39 -23.43 24.33
N LEU A 310 -19.36 -22.72 23.86
CA LEU A 310 -19.30 -21.27 23.91
C LEU A 310 -20.32 -20.65 22.94
N ILE A 311 -20.45 -21.22 21.74
CA ILE A 311 -21.45 -20.81 20.74
C ILE A 311 -22.85 -20.96 21.34
N GLU A 312 -23.19 -22.13 21.90
CA GLU A 312 -24.51 -22.42 22.45
C GLU A 312 -24.84 -21.60 23.69
N GLN A 313 -23.87 -21.37 24.59
CA GLN A 313 -24.14 -20.77 25.89
C GLN A 313 -23.95 -19.26 25.92
N GLN A 314 -23.15 -18.69 25.03
CA GLN A 314 -22.84 -17.25 25.05
C GLN A 314 -23.27 -16.54 23.77
N TYR A 315 -22.93 -17.07 22.59
CA TYR A 315 -23.21 -16.35 21.34
C TYR A 315 -24.65 -16.51 20.86
N ALA A 316 -25.16 -17.75 20.84
CA ALA A 316 -26.51 -18.04 20.37
C ALA A 316 -27.61 -17.33 21.19
N PRO A 317 -27.53 -17.25 22.54
CA PRO A 317 -28.54 -16.53 23.31
C PRO A 317 -28.53 -15.02 23.04
N VAL A 318 -27.36 -14.42 22.88
CA VAL A 318 -27.23 -12.99 22.53
C VAL A 318 -27.78 -12.72 21.14
N GLY A 319 -27.42 -13.54 20.15
CA GLY A 319 -27.94 -13.43 18.79
C GLY A 319 -29.45 -13.61 18.74
N ALA A 320 -29.99 -14.59 19.47
CA ALA A 320 -31.43 -14.81 19.56
C ALA A 320 -32.14 -13.61 20.22
N ALA A 321 -31.61 -13.10 21.34
CA ALA A 321 -32.19 -11.93 22.00
C ALA A 321 -32.18 -10.69 21.08
N ALA A 322 -31.06 -10.41 20.42
CA ALA A 322 -30.95 -9.30 19.48
C ALA A 322 -31.94 -9.45 18.31
N ALA A 323 -32.05 -10.63 17.72
CA ALA A 323 -32.97 -10.90 16.62
C ALA A 323 -34.45 -10.71 17.00
N HIS A 324 -34.82 -10.89 18.27
CA HIS A 324 -36.19 -10.64 18.74
C HIS A 324 -36.43 -9.18 19.14
N VAL A 325 -35.42 -8.50 19.69
CA VAL A 325 -35.58 -7.16 20.26
C VAL A 325 -35.36 -6.06 19.22
N LEU A 326 -34.39 -6.20 18.32
CA LEU A 326 -34.05 -5.15 17.35
C LEU A 326 -35.19 -4.81 16.38
N PRO A 327 -35.94 -5.79 15.81
CA PRO A 327 -37.08 -5.45 14.96
C PRO A 327 -38.17 -4.67 15.68
N VAL A 328 -38.45 -5.02 16.94
CA VAL A 328 -39.45 -4.31 17.78
C VAL A 328 -38.97 -2.90 18.10
N ALA A 329 -37.69 -2.73 18.43
CA ALA A 329 -37.10 -1.42 18.67
C ALA A 329 -37.13 -0.52 17.42
N ALA A 330 -36.80 -1.07 16.25
CA ALA A 330 -36.86 -0.37 14.97
C ALA A 330 -38.30 0.08 14.65
N GLU A 331 -39.30 -0.78 14.88
CA GLU A 331 -40.71 -0.43 14.68
C GLU A 331 -41.16 0.72 15.61
N LEU A 332 -40.77 0.67 16.89
CA LEU A 332 -41.10 1.72 17.85
C LEU A 332 -40.45 3.07 17.49
N LEU A 333 -39.19 3.05 17.03
CA LEU A 333 -38.50 4.25 16.55
C LEU A 333 -39.16 4.83 15.30
N ALA A 334 -39.57 3.99 14.35
CA ALA A 334 -40.30 4.41 13.16
C ALA A 334 -41.64 5.09 13.54
N ARG A 335 -42.39 4.49 14.48
CA ARG A 335 -43.65 5.08 14.99
C ARG A 335 -43.44 6.41 15.74
N ALA A 336 -42.27 6.60 16.36
CA ALA A 336 -41.90 7.85 17.02
C ALA A 336 -41.35 8.92 16.04
N GLY A 337 -41.32 8.64 14.74
CA GLY A 337 -40.83 9.56 13.71
C GLY A 337 -39.30 9.60 13.56
N GLN A 338 -38.57 8.63 14.13
CA GLN A 338 -37.11 8.51 14.05
C GLN A 338 -36.69 7.53 12.94
N THR A 339 -37.11 7.79 11.69
CA THR A 339 -36.99 6.85 10.56
C THR A 339 -35.53 6.48 10.24
N GLU A 340 -34.61 7.44 10.25
CA GLU A 340 -33.19 7.18 9.98
C GLU A 340 -32.54 6.25 11.02
N MET A 341 -32.97 6.36 12.28
CA MET A 341 -32.44 5.52 13.36
C MET A 341 -33.06 4.12 13.33
N ALA A 342 -34.31 4.01 12.86
CA ALA A 342 -34.98 2.73 12.65
C ALA A 342 -34.32 1.92 11.52
N GLU A 343 -33.95 2.55 10.40
CA GLU A 343 -33.27 1.90 9.28
C GLU A 343 -31.89 1.33 9.67
N ARG A 344 -31.19 1.99 10.60
CA ARG A 344 -29.88 1.52 11.10
C ARG A 344 -29.98 0.31 12.05
N MET A 345 -31.17 -0.04 12.53
CA MET A 345 -31.40 -1.16 13.46
C MET A 345 -31.87 -2.45 12.78
N THR A 346 -32.19 -2.40 11.48
CA THR A 346 -32.63 -3.54 10.65
C THR A 346 -31.53 -4.02 9.73
#